data_AF-A0A6I5KXL1-F1
#
_entry.id   AF-A0A6I5KXL1-F1
#
_cell.length_a   1.000
_cell.length_b   1.000
_cell.length_c   1.000
_cell.angle_alpha   90.00
_cell.angle_beta   90.00
_cell.angle_gamma   90.00
#
_symmetry.space_group_name_H-M   'P 1'
#
loop_
_entity.id
_entity.type
_entity.pdbx_description
1 polymer ?
#
loop_
_entity_poly.entity_id
_entity_poly.type
_entity_poly.pdbx_seq_one_letter_code
_entity_poly.pdbx_strand_id
1 'polypeptide(L)'
;MHKYVDDELYILFKIKRELTNQSKKNIVERPEHIAYLKKWCLKNEKNGDFEHALGRYQSKNYLICEYLWFFGRRYDFKYQESTYLDMLWVDYHLEKGGVVGYDYILEQVDIDKIKARVIKNLHNGLEEFIVFINHAEFALSHGLSEVYSLIGDYLLDQSQNRYRRWKLLGSYVETTGDVQLLRHILENEAPVEDDNSLYWDATGHLINLGQKEIVIKKTMEVLKKNKGGMEGLTAIKYLIRAGHPKALAFFNKWLRAGNRYNRKEHRFFSTVDFGDFYAPGAINALLELIELSVSKEIKGDDFFDPIRTVYEILKSFYENANQKDFTKLLTGLENSKHRLAQISGLDLFYIHDIINEARDAYFKMRSRPMAFAEIAERIDASKYLI
;
A
#
# COMPACT_ATOMS: atom_id res chain seq x y z
N MET A 1 -44.61 5.41 -2.69
CA MET A 1 -45.64 4.60 -3.40
C MET A 1 -45.34 3.12 -3.16
N HIS A 2 -45.84 2.56 -2.04
CA HIS A 2 -45.59 1.16 -1.65
C HIS A 2 -46.62 0.26 -2.33
N LYS A 3 -46.21 -0.40 -3.42
CA LYS A 3 -46.97 -1.44 -4.12
C LYS A 3 -46.67 -2.76 -3.38
N TYR A 4 -47.72 -3.42 -2.88
CA TYR A 4 -47.76 -4.75 -2.24
C TYR A 4 -46.44 -5.54 -2.31
N VAL A 5 -45.64 -5.45 -1.24
CA VAL A 5 -44.63 -6.47 -0.95
C VAL A 5 -45.41 -7.68 -0.45
N ASP A 6 -45.23 -8.82 -1.12
CA ASP A 6 -45.70 -10.16 -0.70
C ASP A 6 -45.62 -10.27 0.84
N ASP A 7 -46.74 -10.53 1.53
CA ASP A 7 -46.83 -10.46 3.00
C ASP A 7 -45.73 -11.30 3.67
N GLU A 8 -45.36 -12.42 3.04
CA GLU A 8 -44.29 -13.32 3.49
C GLU A 8 -42.90 -12.66 3.41
N LEU A 9 -42.57 -11.95 2.33
CA LEU A 9 -41.29 -11.24 2.18
C LEU A 9 -41.18 -10.05 3.14
N TYR A 10 -42.31 -9.42 3.48
CA TYR A 10 -42.34 -8.37 4.48
C TYR A 10 -42.09 -8.91 5.89
N ILE A 11 -42.63 -10.09 6.22
CA ILE A 11 -42.33 -10.77 7.49
C ILE A 11 -40.83 -11.08 7.58
N LEU A 12 -40.24 -11.65 6.53
CA LEU A 12 -38.81 -11.97 6.49
C LEU A 12 -37.93 -10.72 6.59
N PHE A 13 -38.32 -9.62 5.94
CA PHE A 13 -37.67 -8.32 6.11
C PHE A 13 -37.61 -7.90 7.58
N LYS A 14 -38.73 -7.99 8.29
CA LYS A 14 -38.82 -7.61 9.71
C LYS A 14 -37.95 -8.53 10.56
N ILE A 15 -38.00 -9.84 10.32
CA ILE A 15 -37.17 -10.82 11.04
C ILE A 15 -35.69 -10.48 10.85
N LYS A 16 -35.21 -10.37 9.60
CA LYS A 16 -33.83 -9.99 9.28
C LYS A 16 -33.43 -8.71 10.02
N ARG A 17 -34.25 -7.66 9.92
CA ARG A 17 -33.97 -6.36 10.54
C ARG A 17 -33.85 -6.44 12.06
N GLU A 18 -34.69 -7.23 12.74
CA GLU A 18 -34.58 -7.40 14.19
C GLU A 18 -33.32 -8.23 14.55
N LEU A 19 -32.97 -9.25 13.76
CA LEU A 19 -31.76 -10.06 13.95
C LEU A 19 -30.46 -9.26 13.72
N THR A 20 -30.42 -8.35 12.74
CA THR A 20 -29.25 -7.49 12.50
C THR A 20 -29.04 -6.45 13.62
N ASN A 21 -30.11 -6.01 14.30
CA ASN A 21 -30.04 -5.00 15.36
C ASN A 21 -29.81 -5.58 16.77
N GLN A 22 -29.34 -6.83 16.86
CA GLN A 22 -29.23 -7.60 18.11
C GLN A 22 -28.35 -6.95 19.20
N SER A 23 -27.51 -5.95 18.88
CA SER A 23 -26.80 -5.16 19.90
C SER A 23 -27.74 -4.37 20.85
N LYS A 24 -29.05 -4.32 20.58
CA LYS A 24 -30.04 -3.56 21.38
C LYS A 24 -31.15 -4.40 22.03
N LYS A 25 -31.24 -5.72 21.79
CA LYS A 25 -32.33 -6.57 22.33
C LYS A 25 -31.90 -8.02 22.58
N ASN A 26 -32.29 -8.60 23.72
CA ASN A 26 -32.19 -10.03 24.04
C ASN A 26 -33.27 -10.84 23.30
N ILE A 27 -33.14 -11.00 21.98
CA ILE A 27 -34.05 -11.86 21.20
C ILE A 27 -33.59 -13.32 21.34
N VAL A 28 -34.47 -14.19 21.85
CA VAL A 28 -34.24 -15.64 21.89
C VAL A 28 -34.86 -16.27 20.64
N GLU A 29 -34.01 -16.82 19.77
CA GLU A 29 -34.40 -17.48 18.54
C GLU A 29 -34.83 -18.93 18.84
N ARG A 30 -36.15 -19.18 18.79
CA ARG A 30 -36.71 -20.49 19.11
C ARG A 30 -36.58 -21.48 17.94
N PRO A 31 -36.44 -22.80 18.19
CA PRO A 31 -36.31 -23.81 17.13
C PRO A 31 -37.43 -23.75 16.08
N GLU A 32 -38.67 -23.47 16.47
CA GLU A 32 -39.81 -23.35 15.56
C GLU A 32 -39.66 -22.19 14.56
N HIS A 33 -39.03 -21.08 14.96
CA HIS A 33 -38.78 -19.94 14.08
C HIS A 33 -37.68 -20.27 13.06
N ILE A 34 -36.61 -20.95 13.52
CA ILE A 34 -35.53 -21.40 12.64
C ILE A 34 -36.06 -22.42 11.63
N ALA A 35 -36.92 -23.35 12.07
CA ALA A 35 -37.54 -24.34 11.20
C ALA A 35 -38.46 -23.68 10.13
N TYR A 36 -39.21 -22.64 10.51
CA TYR A 36 -39.99 -21.83 9.57
C TYR A 36 -39.09 -21.19 8.49
N LEU A 37 -38.01 -20.54 8.92
CA LEU A 37 -37.06 -19.88 8.01
C LEU A 37 -36.38 -20.91 7.09
N LYS A 38 -35.98 -22.06 7.61
CA LYS A 38 -35.40 -23.16 6.83
C LYS A 38 -36.36 -23.66 5.76
N LYS A 39 -37.63 -23.92 6.15
CA LYS A 39 -38.67 -24.36 5.22
C LYS A 39 -38.90 -23.33 4.12
N TRP A 40 -38.93 -22.05 4.47
CA TRP A 40 -39.08 -20.98 3.49
C TRP A 40 -37.90 -20.92 2.51
N CYS A 41 -36.68 -20.99 3.02
CA CYS A 41 -35.47 -20.92 2.19
C CYS A 41 -35.41 -22.10 1.22
N LEU A 42 -35.57 -23.34 1.69
CA LEU A 42 -35.55 -24.53 0.84
C LEU A 42 -36.67 -24.54 -0.21
N LYS A 43 -37.85 -24.00 0.13
CA LYS A 43 -38.96 -23.85 -0.83
C LYS A 43 -38.63 -22.83 -1.94
N ASN A 44 -37.88 -21.78 -1.62
CA ASN A 44 -37.60 -20.66 -2.53
C ASN A 44 -36.20 -20.69 -3.13
N GLU A 45 -35.41 -21.71 -2.85
CA GLU A 45 -34.03 -21.87 -3.32
C GLU A 45 -33.90 -21.70 -4.84
N LYS A 46 -34.82 -22.31 -5.60
CA LYS A 46 -34.85 -22.23 -7.07
C LYS A 46 -35.52 -20.97 -7.63
N ASN A 47 -36.10 -20.14 -6.77
CA ASN A 47 -36.83 -18.93 -7.18
C ASN A 47 -35.93 -17.69 -7.15
N GLY A 48 -34.73 -17.79 -6.55
CA GLY A 48 -33.74 -16.72 -6.54
C GLY A 48 -32.90 -16.75 -7.81
N ASP A 49 -32.89 -15.64 -8.54
CA ASP A 49 -31.95 -15.39 -9.63
C ASP A 49 -30.85 -14.47 -9.11
N PHE A 50 -29.71 -15.05 -8.70
CA PHE A 50 -28.61 -14.29 -8.11
C PHE A 50 -27.88 -13.42 -9.14
N GLU A 51 -27.78 -13.85 -10.39
CA GLU A 51 -27.13 -13.11 -11.48
C GLU A 51 -27.81 -11.75 -11.68
N HIS A 52 -29.14 -11.72 -11.67
CA HIS A 52 -29.91 -10.48 -11.89
C HIS A 52 -30.43 -9.83 -10.59
N ALA A 53 -29.98 -10.29 -9.41
CA ALA A 53 -30.48 -9.79 -8.13
C ALA A 53 -30.18 -8.31 -7.90
N LEU A 54 -29.00 -7.84 -8.34
CA LEU A 54 -28.51 -6.49 -8.07
C LEU A 54 -29.03 -5.44 -9.06
N GLY A 55 -29.58 -5.85 -10.21
CA GLY A 55 -30.09 -4.92 -11.24
C GLY A 55 -31.27 -4.04 -10.77
N ARG A 56 -32.00 -4.46 -9.72
CA ARG A 56 -33.06 -3.65 -9.10
C ARG A 56 -33.14 -3.87 -7.59
N TYR A 57 -32.56 -2.94 -6.84
CA TYR A 57 -32.61 -2.92 -5.38
C TYR A 57 -34.06 -3.02 -4.86
N GLN A 58 -34.27 -3.88 -3.85
CA GLN A 58 -35.58 -4.17 -3.25
C GLN A 58 -36.64 -4.75 -4.19
N SER A 59 -36.26 -5.24 -5.37
CA SER A 59 -37.14 -6.09 -6.18
C SER A 59 -37.48 -7.40 -5.45
N LYS A 60 -38.55 -8.08 -5.88
CA LYS A 60 -38.92 -9.41 -5.34
C LYS A 60 -37.72 -10.38 -5.43
N ASN A 61 -37.03 -10.39 -6.57
CA ASN A 61 -35.84 -11.22 -6.78
C ASN A 61 -34.71 -10.86 -5.82
N TYR A 62 -34.35 -9.58 -5.71
CA TYR A 62 -33.35 -9.10 -4.75
C TYR A 62 -33.64 -9.60 -3.32
N LEU A 63 -34.90 -9.45 -2.87
CA LEU A 63 -35.29 -9.86 -1.51
C LEU A 63 -35.19 -11.38 -1.32
N ILE A 64 -35.58 -12.18 -2.32
CA ILE A 64 -35.43 -13.63 -2.25
C ILE A 64 -33.95 -14.01 -2.10
N CYS A 65 -33.09 -13.52 -2.99
CA CYS A 65 -31.65 -13.79 -2.97
C CYS A 65 -31.00 -13.33 -1.67
N GLU A 66 -31.36 -12.13 -1.19
CA GLU A 66 -30.87 -11.58 0.08
C GLU A 66 -31.26 -12.44 1.28
N TYR A 67 -32.48 -12.96 1.32
CA TYR A 67 -32.95 -13.81 2.42
C TYR A 67 -32.37 -15.22 2.36
N LEU A 68 -32.25 -15.80 1.17
CA LEU A 68 -31.57 -17.09 0.98
C LEU A 68 -30.12 -17.01 1.49
N TRP A 69 -29.40 -15.95 1.10
CA TRP A 69 -28.04 -15.67 1.57
C TRP A 69 -27.99 -15.44 3.08
N PHE A 70 -28.79 -14.52 3.61
CA PHE A 70 -28.72 -14.09 5.02
C PHE A 70 -29.09 -15.23 5.99
N PHE A 71 -30.25 -15.86 5.80
CA PHE A 71 -30.71 -16.92 6.70
C PHE A 71 -29.91 -18.20 6.50
N GLY A 72 -29.50 -18.51 5.26
CA GLY A 72 -28.64 -19.65 4.96
C GLY A 72 -27.33 -19.58 5.71
N ARG A 73 -26.63 -18.44 5.64
CA ARG A 73 -25.38 -18.23 6.38
C ARG A 73 -25.59 -18.20 7.90
N ARG A 74 -26.62 -17.51 8.39
CA ARG A 74 -26.84 -17.36 9.85
C ARG A 74 -27.07 -18.69 10.57
N TYR A 75 -27.80 -19.61 9.94
CA TYR A 75 -28.26 -20.85 10.57
C TYR A 75 -27.68 -22.11 9.93
N ASP A 76 -26.69 -21.96 9.06
CA ASP A 76 -26.07 -23.05 8.30
C ASP A 76 -27.10 -23.92 7.55
N PHE A 77 -28.04 -23.28 6.83
CA PHE A 77 -28.97 -24.03 5.98
C PHE A 77 -28.23 -24.54 4.75
N LYS A 78 -28.35 -25.85 4.51
CA LYS A 78 -27.73 -26.52 3.37
C LYS A 78 -28.58 -26.37 2.11
N TYR A 79 -28.00 -25.76 1.08
CA TYR A 79 -28.56 -25.64 -0.26
C TYR A 79 -27.87 -26.62 -1.23
N GLN A 80 -28.39 -26.71 -2.45
CA GLN A 80 -27.72 -27.34 -3.57
C GLN A 80 -26.43 -26.58 -3.90
N GLU A 81 -25.43 -27.32 -4.35
CA GLU A 81 -24.13 -26.77 -4.76
C GLU A 81 -24.27 -25.64 -5.79
N SER A 82 -25.19 -25.77 -6.74
CA SER A 82 -25.46 -24.75 -7.76
C SER A 82 -25.88 -23.42 -7.14
N THR A 83 -26.66 -23.44 -6.06
CA THR A 83 -27.12 -22.23 -5.39
C THR A 83 -25.98 -21.51 -4.70
N TYR A 84 -25.05 -22.23 -4.06
CA TYR A 84 -23.85 -21.63 -3.50
C TYR A 84 -22.96 -21.01 -4.59
N LEU A 85 -22.81 -21.68 -5.74
CA LEU A 85 -22.09 -21.12 -6.89
C LEU A 85 -22.79 -19.88 -7.47
N ASP A 86 -24.12 -19.83 -7.45
CA ASP A 86 -24.89 -18.68 -7.91
C ASP A 86 -24.79 -17.50 -6.93
N MET A 87 -24.67 -17.74 -5.62
CA MET A 87 -24.46 -16.69 -4.61
C MET A 87 -23.20 -15.85 -4.87
N LEU A 88 -22.20 -16.39 -5.58
CA LEU A 88 -21.01 -15.62 -5.97
C LEU A 88 -21.38 -14.32 -6.72
N TRP A 89 -22.49 -14.27 -7.46
CA TRP A 89 -22.95 -13.05 -8.17
C TRP A 89 -23.32 -11.87 -7.27
N VAL A 90 -23.62 -12.12 -5.99
CA VAL A 90 -24.08 -11.09 -5.04
C VAL A 90 -23.23 -11.01 -3.79
N ASP A 91 -22.31 -11.96 -3.64
CA ASP A 91 -21.47 -12.09 -2.45
C ASP A 91 -20.64 -10.83 -2.25
N TYR A 92 -20.34 -10.48 -1.00
CA TYR A 92 -19.79 -9.18 -0.57
C TYR A 92 -20.78 -8.00 -0.62
N HIS A 93 -21.63 -7.84 -1.66
CA HIS A 93 -22.59 -6.73 -1.71
C HIS A 93 -23.61 -6.79 -0.56
N LEU A 94 -24.14 -7.98 -0.28
CA LEU A 94 -25.15 -8.19 0.75
C LEU A 94 -24.61 -8.08 2.19
N GLU A 95 -23.28 -8.01 2.37
CA GLU A 95 -22.64 -8.09 3.68
C GLU A 95 -22.46 -6.75 4.40
N LYS A 96 -22.48 -5.60 3.71
CA LYS A 96 -22.42 -4.24 4.29
C LYS A 96 -21.57 -4.11 5.58
N GLY A 97 -20.28 -4.50 5.54
CA GLY A 97 -19.29 -4.10 6.57
C GLY A 97 -18.53 -5.21 7.31
N GLY A 98 -18.36 -6.40 6.74
CA GLY A 98 -17.57 -7.48 7.35
C GLY A 98 -16.69 -8.19 6.34
N VAL A 99 -15.52 -8.65 6.80
CA VAL A 99 -14.56 -9.46 6.06
C VAL A 99 -15.04 -10.90 6.13
N VAL A 100 -15.88 -11.33 5.19
CA VAL A 100 -16.02 -12.74 4.88
C VAL A 100 -15.98 -12.88 3.37
N GLY A 101 -14.91 -13.53 2.91
CA GLY A 101 -14.76 -13.91 1.51
C GLY A 101 -15.65 -15.11 1.19
N TYR A 102 -15.28 -15.87 0.18
CA TYR A 102 -15.99 -17.08 -0.22
C TYR A 102 -15.94 -18.20 0.83
N ASP A 103 -15.46 -17.97 2.06
CA ASP A 103 -15.23 -18.99 3.10
C ASP A 103 -16.45 -19.89 3.33
N TYR A 104 -17.65 -19.31 3.50
CA TYR A 104 -18.87 -20.10 3.70
C TYR A 104 -19.29 -20.90 2.44
N ILE A 105 -18.89 -20.46 1.25
CA ILE A 105 -19.10 -21.19 -0.01
C ILE A 105 -18.04 -22.29 -0.14
N LEU A 106 -16.79 -22.01 0.23
CA LEU A 106 -15.66 -22.94 0.24
C LEU A 106 -15.88 -24.13 1.18
N GLU A 107 -16.64 -23.93 2.25
CA GLU A 107 -17.08 -25.02 3.14
C GLU A 107 -18.11 -25.97 2.50
N GLN A 108 -18.80 -25.55 1.44
CA GLN A 108 -19.92 -26.29 0.85
C GLN A 108 -19.66 -26.75 -0.60
N VAL A 109 -18.71 -26.12 -1.29
CA VAL A 109 -18.44 -26.36 -2.71
C VAL A 109 -16.95 -26.57 -2.91
N ASP A 110 -16.60 -27.54 -3.76
CA ASP A 110 -15.22 -27.78 -4.16
C ASP A 110 -14.58 -26.55 -4.80
N ILE A 111 -13.34 -26.27 -4.41
CA ILE A 111 -12.59 -25.08 -4.83
C ILE A 111 -12.45 -24.98 -6.36
N ASP A 112 -12.32 -26.09 -7.08
CA ASP A 112 -12.13 -26.04 -8.53
C ASP A 112 -13.41 -25.62 -9.25
N LYS A 113 -14.58 -25.94 -8.69
CA LYS A 113 -15.86 -25.45 -9.19
C LYS A 113 -16.04 -23.95 -8.91
N ILE A 114 -15.58 -23.48 -7.76
CA ILE A 114 -15.60 -22.05 -7.41
C ILE A 114 -14.68 -21.29 -8.36
N LYS A 115 -13.44 -21.75 -8.59
CA LYS A 115 -12.51 -21.16 -9.56
C LYS A 115 -13.13 -21.07 -10.95
N ALA A 116 -13.68 -22.17 -11.46
CA ALA A 116 -14.34 -22.19 -12.77
C ALA A 116 -15.51 -21.20 -12.84
N ARG A 117 -16.29 -21.07 -11.76
CA ARG A 117 -17.39 -20.10 -11.69
C ARG A 117 -16.87 -18.65 -11.65
N VAL A 118 -15.85 -18.36 -10.87
CA VAL A 118 -15.24 -17.03 -10.77
C VAL A 118 -14.72 -16.58 -12.14
N ILE A 119 -14.01 -17.46 -12.85
CA ILE A 119 -13.52 -17.20 -14.21
C ILE A 119 -14.69 -16.88 -15.15
N LYS A 120 -15.73 -17.73 -15.14
CA LYS A 120 -16.93 -17.52 -15.96
C LYS A 120 -17.59 -16.17 -15.65
N ASN A 121 -17.77 -15.83 -14.38
CA ASN A 121 -18.41 -14.58 -13.96
C ASN A 121 -17.61 -13.35 -14.43
N LEU A 122 -16.28 -13.38 -14.28
CA LEU A 122 -15.41 -12.30 -14.77
C LEU A 122 -15.50 -12.12 -16.29
N HIS A 123 -15.53 -13.22 -17.05
CA HIS A 123 -15.71 -13.16 -18.52
C HIS A 123 -17.09 -12.68 -18.96
N ASN A 124 -18.14 -13.05 -18.22
CA ASN A 124 -19.49 -12.61 -18.51
C ASN A 124 -19.72 -11.12 -18.20
N GLY A 125 -18.82 -10.52 -17.42
CA GLY A 125 -18.95 -9.16 -16.92
C GLY A 125 -19.74 -9.11 -15.61
N LEU A 126 -19.22 -8.35 -14.65
CA LEU A 126 -19.86 -8.10 -13.36
C LEU A 126 -20.20 -6.61 -13.28
N GLU A 127 -21.50 -6.28 -13.30
CA GLU A 127 -21.95 -4.88 -13.20
C GLU A 127 -21.65 -4.29 -11.82
N GLU A 128 -21.84 -5.09 -10.76
CA GLU A 128 -21.56 -4.65 -9.40
C GLU A 128 -20.07 -4.73 -9.11
N PHE A 129 -19.44 -3.56 -9.04
CA PHE A 129 -18.00 -3.41 -8.81
C PHE A 129 -17.48 -4.19 -7.60
N ILE A 130 -18.27 -4.31 -6.53
CA ILE A 130 -17.78 -4.84 -5.26
C ILE A 130 -17.63 -6.36 -5.37
N VAL A 131 -18.53 -6.96 -6.15
CA VAL A 131 -18.48 -8.34 -6.56
C VAL A 131 -17.30 -8.55 -7.50
N PHE A 132 -17.08 -7.64 -8.47
CA PHE A 132 -15.90 -7.70 -9.36
C PHE A 132 -14.59 -7.70 -8.57
N ILE A 133 -14.39 -6.76 -7.62
CA ILE A 133 -13.17 -6.70 -6.81
C ILE A 133 -12.96 -7.99 -6.02
N ASN A 134 -14.02 -8.53 -5.42
CA ASN A 134 -13.95 -9.80 -4.69
C ASN A 134 -13.50 -10.96 -5.60
N HIS A 135 -14.05 -11.05 -6.82
CA HIS A 135 -13.64 -12.04 -7.82
C HIS A 135 -12.19 -11.82 -8.27
N ALA A 136 -11.77 -10.57 -8.48
CA ALA A 136 -10.43 -10.23 -8.90
C ALA A 136 -9.39 -10.58 -7.81
N GLU A 137 -9.65 -10.24 -6.55
CA GLU A 137 -8.79 -10.59 -5.41
C GLU A 137 -8.71 -12.13 -5.24
N PHE A 138 -9.83 -12.84 -5.40
CA PHE A 138 -9.83 -14.30 -5.40
C PHE A 138 -9.01 -14.88 -6.56
N ALA A 139 -9.20 -14.37 -7.78
CA ALA A 139 -8.47 -14.82 -8.96
C ALA A 139 -6.95 -14.61 -8.83
N LEU A 140 -6.52 -13.46 -8.30
CA LEU A 140 -5.12 -13.15 -8.04
C LEU A 140 -4.52 -14.11 -6.99
N SER A 141 -5.19 -14.28 -5.85
CA SER A 141 -4.72 -15.15 -4.76
C SER A 141 -4.69 -16.64 -5.11
N HIS A 142 -5.46 -17.09 -6.10
CA HIS A 142 -5.54 -18.48 -6.53
C HIS A 142 -4.83 -18.78 -7.85
N GLY A 143 -4.08 -17.82 -8.40
CA GLY A 143 -3.28 -18.04 -9.61
C GLY A 143 -4.11 -18.19 -10.90
N LEU A 144 -5.31 -17.62 -10.97
CA LEU A 144 -6.21 -17.73 -12.13
C LEU A 144 -5.78 -16.78 -13.26
N SER A 145 -4.64 -17.09 -13.87
CA SER A 145 -3.96 -16.20 -14.82
C SER A 145 -4.78 -15.86 -16.07
N GLU A 146 -5.74 -16.70 -16.45
CA GLU A 146 -6.60 -16.49 -17.63
C GLU A 146 -7.47 -15.23 -17.55
N VAL A 147 -7.75 -14.71 -16.36
CA VAL A 147 -8.57 -13.51 -16.16
C VAL A 147 -7.75 -12.27 -15.79
N TYR A 148 -6.42 -12.38 -15.68
CA TYR A 148 -5.58 -11.26 -15.28
C TYR A 148 -5.67 -10.08 -16.25
N SER A 149 -5.81 -10.34 -17.56
CA SER A 149 -5.98 -9.26 -18.54
C SER A 149 -7.26 -8.46 -18.29
N LEU A 150 -8.37 -9.10 -17.89
CA LEU A 150 -9.62 -8.41 -17.55
C LEU A 150 -9.46 -7.51 -16.33
N ILE A 151 -8.68 -7.97 -15.34
CA ILE A 151 -8.35 -7.18 -14.15
C ILE A 151 -7.45 -5.99 -14.55
N GLY A 152 -6.48 -6.20 -15.42
CA GLY A 152 -5.64 -5.16 -15.98
C GLY A 152 -6.44 -4.10 -16.73
N ASP A 153 -7.37 -4.52 -17.60
CA ASP A 153 -8.26 -3.63 -18.35
C ASP A 153 -9.12 -2.78 -17.39
N TYR A 154 -9.65 -3.38 -16.32
CA TYR A 154 -10.37 -2.64 -15.27
C TYR A 154 -9.51 -1.59 -14.59
N LEU A 155 -8.24 -1.91 -14.31
CA LEU A 155 -7.29 -0.98 -13.70
C LEU A 155 -6.91 0.18 -14.64
N LEU A 156 -7.04 0.01 -15.95
CA LEU A 156 -6.76 1.05 -16.95
C LEU A 156 -7.99 1.87 -17.34
N ASP A 157 -9.20 1.37 -17.09
CA ASP A 157 -10.44 2.05 -17.42
C ASP A 157 -10.69 3.28 -16.52
N GLN A 158 -10.52 4.47 -17.10
CA GLN A 158 -10.72 5.76 -16.41
C GLN A 158 -12.19 6.06 -16.06
N SER A 159 -13.15 5.32 -16.63
CA SER A 159 -14.57 5.45 -16.25
C SER A 159 -14.85 4.80 -14.89
N GLN A 160 -13.96 3.90 -14.44
CA GLN A 160 -14.10 3.25 -13.15
C GLN A 160 -13.68 4.18 -12.00
N ASN A 161 -14.24 3.92 -10.82
CA ASN A 161 -13.94 4.69 -9.63
C ASN A 161 -12.47 4.55 -9.21
N ARG A 162 -11.78 5.69 -9.04
CA ARG A 162 -10.35 5.75 -8.66
C ARG A 162 -10.02 4.95 -7.40
N TYR A 163 -10.79 5.12 -6.33
CA TYR A 163 -10.53 4.44 -5.04
C TYR A 163 -10.56 2.92 -5.19
N ARG A 164 -11.42 2.39 -6.06
CA ARG A 164 -11.55 0.95 -6.31
C ARG A 164 -10.36 0.40 -7.10
N ARG A 165 -9.98 1.10 -8.17
CA ARG A 165 -8.77 0.79 -8.93
C ARG A 165 -7.54 0.80 -8.01
N TRP A 166 -7.44 1.83 -7.17
CA TRP A 166 -6.36 1.97 -6.19
C TRP A 166 -6.27 0.76 -5.25
N LYS A 167 -7.40 0.36 -4.65
CA LYS A 167 -7.44 -0.78 -3.73
C LYS A 167 -6.96 -2.09 -4.37
N LEU A 168 -7.27 -2.30 -5.65
CA LEU A 168 -6.92 -3.53 -6.38
C LEU A 168 -5.49 -3.52 -6.96
N LEU A 169 -4.92 -2.34 -7.22
CA LEU A 169 -3.63 -2.18 -7.89
C LEU A 169 -2.51 -2.95 -7.20
N GLY A 170 -2.42 -2.88 -5.87
CA GLY A 170 -1.37 -3.54 -5.08
C GLY A 170 -1.34 -5.04 -5.33
N SER A 171 -2.47 -5.72 -5.07
CA SER A 171 -2.62 -7.17 -5.26
C SER A 171 -2.32 -7.60 -6.70
N TYR A 172 -2.78 -6.82 -7.69
CA TYR A 172 -2.53 -7.12 -9.10
C TYR A 172 -1.03 -7.05 -9.42
N VAL A 173 -0.34 -6.00 -8.99
CA VAL A 173 1.07 -5.78 -9.30
C VAL A 173 1.97 -6.75 -8.54
N GLU A 174 1.66 -7.06 -7.28
CA GLU A 174 2.39 -8.07 -6.51
C GLU A 174 2.32 -9.45 -7.16
N THR A 175 1.19 -9.77 -7.80
CA THR A 175 0.98 -11.05 -8.47
C THR A 175 1.60 -11.10 -9.87
N THR A 176 1.48 -10.01 -10.65
CA THR A 176 1.82 -10.01 -12.08
C THR A 176 3.14 -9.35 -12.43
N GLY A 177 3.61 -8.41 -11.60
CA GLY A 177 4.78 -7.58 -11.90
C GLY A 177 4.61 -6.74 -13.17
N ASP A 178 3.37 -6.41 -13.58
CA ASP A 178 3.08 -5.78 -14.87
C ASP A 178 3.58 -4.32 -14.96
N VAL A 179 4.82 -4.19 -15.41
CA VAL A 179 5.48 -2.90 -15.63
C VAL A 179 4.78 -2.06 -16.69
N GLN A 180 4.13 -2.66 -17.70
CA GLN A 180 3.51 -1.90 -18.79
C GLN A 180 2.22 -1.23 -18.33
N LEU A 181 1.39 -1.94 -17.56
CA LEU A 181 0.21 -1.37 -16.92
C LEU A 181 0.59 -0.18 -16.03
N LEU A 182 1.62 -0.33 -15.21
CA LEU A 182 2.11 0.76 -14.35
C LEU A 182 2.59 1.97 -15.16
N ARG A 183 3.33 1.75 -16.26
CA ARG A 183 3.75 2.84 -17.16
C ARG A 183 2.54 3.55 -17.78
N HIS A 184 1.53 2.79 -18.21
CA HIS A 184 0.30 3.36 -18.75
C HIS A 184 -0.43 4.22 -17.71
N ILE A 185 -0.50 3.78 -16.46
CA ILE A 185 -1.05 4.59 -15.36
C ILE A 185 -0.27 5.89 -15.21
N LEU A 186 1.07 5.86 -15.21
CA LEU A 186 1.91 7.08 -15.11
C LEU A 186 1.76 8.04 -16.31
N GLU A 187 1.28 7.56 -17.45
CA GLU A 187 1.07 8.38 -18.64
C GLU A 187 -0.31 9.03 -18.69
N ASN A 188 -1.31 8.39 -18.08
CA ASN A 188 -2.71 8.76 -18.25
C ASN A 188 -3.38 9.26 -16.96
N GLU A 189 -2.87 8.92 -15.78
CA GLU A 189 -3.36 9.45 -14.52
C GLU A 189 -2.69 10.77 -14.16
N ALA A 190 -3.48 11.70 -13.61
CA ALA A 190 -2.94 12.94 -13.08
C ALA A 190 -2.16 12.66 -11.78
N PRO A 191 -1.02 13.34 -11.53
CA PRO A 191 -0.23 13.21 -10.31
C PRO A 191 -0.90 13.95 -9.14
N VAL A 192 -2.13 13.55 -8.81
CA VAL A 192 -2.93 14.18 -7.75
C VAL A 192 -2.39 13.76 -6.40
N GLU A 193 -2.26 14.74 -5.51
CA GLU A 193 -1.89 14.52 -4.13
C GLU A 193 -3.13 14.13 -3.30
N ASP A 194 -3.48 12.85 -3.32
CA ASP A 194 -4.54 12.25 -2.50
C ASP A 194 -4.09 10.89 -1.93
N ASP A 195 -4.76 10.40 -0.88
CA ASP A 195 -4.39 9.16 -0.18
C ASP A 195 -4.59 7.89 -1.03
N ASN A 196 -5.26 8.01 -2.18
CA ASN A 196 -5.60 6.90 -3.06
C ASN A 196 -5.08 7.15 -4.49
N SER A 197 -3.88 7.72 -4.56
CA SER A 197 -3.31 8.23 -5.80
C SER A 197 -2.69 7.10 -6.61
N LEU A 198 -3.46 6.60 -7.59
CA LEU A 198 -2.99 5.62 -8.57
C LEU A 198 -1.64 5.99 -9.18
N TYR A 199 -1.40 7.27 -9.46
CA TYR A 199 -0.14 7.74 -10.03
C TYR A 199 1.04 7.48 -9.09
N TRP A 200 0.92 7.88 -7.82
CA TRP A 200 2.01 7.77 -6.86
C TRP A 200 2.20 6.31 -6.39
N ASP A 201 1.13 5.53 -6.26
CA ASP A 201 1.26 4.11 -5.94
C ASP A 201 1.88 3.33 -7.08
N ALA A 202 1.48 3.59 -8.33
CA ALA A 202 2.14 3.00 -9.49
C ALA A 202 3.63 3.40 -9.55
N THR A 203 3.95 4.64 -9.17
CA THR A 203 5.34 5.12 -9.06
C THR A 203 6.12 4.31 -8.02
N GLY A 204 5.55 4.08 -6.83
CA GLY A 204 6.15 3.26 -5.79
C GLY A 204 6.39 1.82 -6.24
N HIS A 205 5.40 1.20 -6.88
CA HIS A 205 5.54 -0.15 -7.43
C HIS A 205 6.62 -0.24 -8.50
N LEU A 206 6.73 0.74 -9.41
CA LEU A 206 7.80 0.79 -10.41
C LEU A 206 9.19 0.87 -9.78
N ILE A 207 9.37 1.62 -8.69
CA ILE A 207 10.64 1.64 -7.95
C ILE A 207 10.98 0.24 -7.43
N ASN A 208 10.02 -0.43 -6.81
CA ASN A 208 10.19 -1.78 -6.25
C ASN A 208 10.52 -2.82 -7.33
N LEU A 209 9.99 -2.66 -8.54
CA LEU A 209 10.30 -3.47 -9.73
C LEU A 209 11.59 -3.04 -10.47
N GLY A 210 12.40 -2.17 -9.86
CA GLY A 210 13.68 -1.72 -10.41
C GLY A 210 13.59 -0.72 -11.56
N GLN A 211 12.40 -0.20 -11.89
CA GLN A 211 12.17 0.72 -13.00
C GLN A 211 12.48 2.20 -12.65
N LYS A 212 13.56 2.44 -11.91
CA LYS A 212 13.91 3.74 -11.31
C LYS A 212 14.10 4.86 -12.34
N GLU A 213 14.68 4.57 -13.51
CA GLU A 213 14.96 5.59 -14.53
C GLU A 213 13.69 6.28 -15.07
N ILE A 214 12.63 5.50 -15.26
CA ILE A 214 11.35 6.01 -15.77
C ILE A 214 10.65 6.84 -14.72
N VAL A 215 10.67 6.35 -13.48
CA VAL A 215 10.18 7.09 -12.32
C VAL A 215 10.89 8.44 -12.23
N ILE A 216 12.23 8.45 -12.27
CA ILE A 216 13.01 9.70 -12.24
C ILE A 216 12.58 10.65 -13.36
N LYS A 217 12.48 10.16 -14.61
CA LYS A 217 12.08 10.99 -15.75
C LYS A 217 10.71 11.64 -15.50
N LYS A 218 9.69 10.85 -15.18
CA LYS A 218 8.31 11.32 -14.98
C LYS A 218 8.18 12.23 -13.77
N THR A 219 8.76 11.85 -12.63
CA THR A 219 8.71 12.67 -11.41
C THR A 219 9.44 14.00 -11.58
N MET A 220 10.53 14.06 -12.37
CA MET A 220 11.17 15.32 -12.72
C MET A 220 10.30 16.23 -13.61
N GLU A 221 9.46 15.67 -14.49
CA GLU A 221 8.48 16.44 -15.26
C GLU A 221 7.43 17.08 -14.34
N VAL A 222 6.95 16.33 -13.34
CA VAL A 222 6.02 16.84 -12.31
C VAL A 222 6.67 17.97 -11.50
N LEU A 223 7.89 17.75 -10.99
CA LEU A 223 8.60 18.75 -10.18
C LEU A 223 8.91 20.05 -10.95
N LYS A 224 9.13 19.99 -12.26
CA LYS A 224 9.34 21.18 -13.10
C LYS A 224 8.08 22.04 -13.21
N LYS A 225 6.90 21.40 -13.24
CA LYS A 225 5.59 22.07 -13.28
C LYS A 225 5.21 22.61 -11.91
N ASN A 226 5.53 21.88 -10.84
CA ASN A 226 5.18 22.20 -9.46
C ASN A 226 6.38 22.65 -8.64
N LYS A 227 6.58 23.98 -8.56
CA LYS A 227 7.79 24.58 -7.94
C LYS A 227 7.71 24.76 -6.41
N GLY A 228 6.64 24.31 -5.73
CA GLY A 228 6.48 24.48 -4.29
C GLY A 228 5.27 23.73 -3.73
N GLY A 229 5.06 23.84 -2.42
CA GLY A 229 3.98 23.14 -1.72
C GLY A 229 4.20 21.64 -1.59
N MET A 230 3.13 20.92 -1.25
CA MET A 230 3.16 19.49 -0.90
C MET A 230 3.24 18.57 -2.13
N GLU A 231 2.72 19.00 -3.28
CA GLU A 231 2.90 18.29 -4.55
C GLU A 231 4.39 18.20 -4.93
N GLY A 232 5.12 19.30 -4.73
CA GLY A 232 6.57 19.33 -4.92
C GLY A 232 7.30 18.40 -3.94
N LEU A 233 6.83 18.32 -2.69
CA LEU A 233 7.38 17.43 -1.67
C LEU A 233 7.18 15.96 -2.03
N THR A 234 5.99 15.60 -2.51
CA THR A 234 5.68 14.22 -2.96
C THR A 234 6.57 13.80 -4.13
N ALA A 235 6.78 14.70 -5.10
CA ALA A 235 7.73 14.44 -6.18
C ALA A 235 9.16 14.26 -5.65
N ILE A 236 9.63 15.10 -4.73
CA ILE A 236 10.95 14.96 -4.11
C ILE A 236 11.07 13.62 -3.38
N LYS A 237 10.02 13.17 -2.68
CA LYS A 237 9.97 11.86 -2.00
C LYS A 237 10.23 10.70 -2.95
N TYR A 238 9.53 10.64 -4.08
CA TYR A 238 9.75 9.57 -5.05
C TYR A 238 11.10 9.68 -5.77
N LEU A 239 11.66 10.88 -5.94
CA LEU A 239 13.03 11.05 -6.43
C LEU A 239 14.08 10.54 -5.44
N ILE A 240 13.85 10.71 -4.14
CA ILE A 240 14.69 10.12 -3.08
C ILE A 240 14.58 8.61 -3.15
N ARG A 241 13.37 8.03 -3.12
CA ARG A 241 13.19 6.57 -3.23
C ARG A 241 13.80 5.97 -4.49
N ALA A 242 13.79 6.71 -5.59
CA ALA A 242 14.42 6.29 -6.85
C ALA A 242 15.94 6.49 -6.90
N GLY A 243 16.56 7.10 -5.89
CA GLY A 243 18.02 7.32 -5.81
C GLY A 243 18.54 8.46 -6.70
N HIS A 244 17.72 9.47 -7.01
CA HIS A 244 18.15 10.55 -7.88
C HIS A 244 19.23 11.44 -7.21
N PRO A 245 20.40 11.69 -7.84
CA PRO A 245 21.51 12.41 -7.20
C PRO A 245 21.23 13.85 -6.75
N LYS A 246 20.20 14.51 -7.33
CA LYS A 246 19.80 15.87 -6.96
C LYS A 246 18.63 15.92 -5.99
N ALA A 247 18.07 14.77 -5.60
CA ALA A 247 16.85 14.72 -4.80
C ALA A 247 17.01 15.45 -3.45
N LEU A 248 18.11 15.21 -2.74
CA LEU A 248 18.42 15.93 -1.50
C LEU A 248 18.60 17.43 -1.70
N ALA A 249 19.19 17.87 -2.82
CA ALA A 249 19.32 19.29 -3.11
C ALA A 249 17.95 19.96 -3.31
N PHE A 250 17.01 19.27 -3.96
CA PHE A 250 15.63 19.73 -4.07
C PHE A 250 14.93 19.77 -2.71
N PHE A 251 15.17 18.76 -1.86
CA PHE A 251 14.65 18.70 -0.50
C PHE A 251 15.15 19.86 0.36
N ASN A 252 16.46 20.11 0.40
CA ASN A 252 17.05 21.24 1.13
C ASN A 252 16.47 22.58 0.68
N LYS A 253 16.32 22.77 -0.65
CA LYS A 253 15.70 23.97 -1.20
C LYS A 253 14.24 24.12 -0.75
N TRP A 254 13.48 23.02 -0.73
CA TRP A 254 12.10 23.02 -0.27
C TRP A 254 12.00 23.41 1.20
N LEU A 255 12.89 22.91 2.06
CA LEU A 255 12.95 23.28 3.48
C LEU A 255 13.33 24.76 3.67
N ARG A 256 14.34 25.26 2.94
CA ARG A 256 14.78 26.67 3.01
C ARG A 256 13.70 27.66 2.56
N ALA A 257 12.75 27.24 1.72
CA ALA A 257 11.63 28.08 1.32
C ALA A 257 10.62 28.33 2.46
N GLY A 258 10.86 27.79 3.66
CA GLY A 258 10.00 27.99 4.83
C GLY A 258 8.71 27.17 4.78
N ASN A 259 8.62 26.21 3.86
CA ASN A 259 7.52 25.26 3.82
C ASN A 259 7.53 24.45 5.11
N ARG A 260 6.37 24.34 5.76
CA ARG A 260 6.21 23.58 6.99
C ARG A 260 5.46 22.30 6.70
N TYR A 261 5.87 21.24 7.38
CA TYR A 261 5.07 20.03 7.50
C TYR A 261 3.75 20.35 8.23
N ASN A 262 2.64 19.78 7.77
CA ASN A 262 1.35 19.90 8.42
C ASN A 262 0.76 18.51 8.70
N ARG A 263 0.58 18.19 9.99
CA ARG A 263 0.06 16.92 10.52
C ARG A 263 -1.25 16.43 9.86
N LYS A 264 -2.08 17.34 9.34
CA LYS A 264 -3.40 17.00 8.78
C LYS A 264 -3.36 16.28 7.43
N GLU A 265 -2.19 16.20 6.81
CA GLU A 265 -2.02 15.62 5.48
C GLU A 265 -1.21 14.32 5.64
N HIS A 266 -1.79 13.16 5.35
CA HIS A 266 -1.27 11.80 5.60
C HIS A 266 -0.01 11.42 4.78
N ARG A 267 0.86 12.39 4.45
CA ARG A 267 1.81 12.31 3.33
C ARG A 267 3.22 12.73 3.75
N PHE A 268 3.65 12.24 4.91
CA PHE A 268 4.98 12.49 5.45
C PHE A 268 6.05 11.68 4.71
N PHE A 269 7.26 12.25 4.69
CA PHE A 269 8.43 11.40 4.66
C PHE A 269 8.42 10.51 5.89
N SER A 270 8.42 9.21 5.65
CA SER A 270 8.64 8.19 6.66
C SER A 270 10.12 7.79 6.64
N THR A 271 10.60 7.15 7.71
CA THR A 271 11.97 6.64 7.76
C THR A 271 12.27 5.70 6.58
N VAL A 272 11.27 4.94 6.12
CA VAL A 272 11.42 4.03 4.97
C VAL A 272 11.65 4.75 3.65
N ASP A 273 11.27 6.02 3.51
CA ASP A 273 11.49 6.77 2.26
C ASP A 273 12.98 7.11 2.04
N PHE A 274 13.76 7.17 3.13
CA PHE A 274 15.19 7.48 3.11
C PHE A 274 16.09 6.26 3.34
N GLY A 275 15.55 5.16 3.88
CA GLY A 275 16.33 4.01 4.34
C GLY A 275 17.25 3.38 3.29
N ASP A 276 16.85 3.45 2.01
CA ASP A 276 17.62 2.91 0.88
C ASP A 276 18.25 4.00 0.00
N PHE A 277 18.26 5.26 0.45
CA PHE A 277 18.81 6.35 -0.32
C PHE A 277 20.35 6.39 -0.26
N TYR A 278 20.97 6.02 -1.37
CA TYR A 278 22.38 6.29 -1.63
C TYR A 278 22.59 6.85 -3.04
N ALA A 279 23.25 8.01 -3.10
CA ALA A 279 23.72 8.61 -4.35
C ALA A 279 25.02 9.41 -4.11
N PRO A 280 26.17 9.02 -4.69
CA PRO A 280 27.45 9.73 -4.52
C PRO A 280 27.38 11.23 -4.85
N GLY A 281 26.56 11.58 -5.85
CA GLY A 281 26.33 12.97 -6.26
C GLY A 281 25.61 13.82 -5.21
N ALA A 282 24.98 13.21 -4.20
CA ALA A 282 24.19 13.89 -3.19
C ALA A 282 24.98 14.28 -1.93
N ILE A 283 26.25 13.87 -1.78
CA ILE A 283 27.06 14.10 -0.56
C ILE A 283 27.07 15.58 -0.13
N ASN A 284 27.20 16.51 -1.07
CA ASN A 284 27.21 17.94 -0.74
C ASN A 284 25.85 18.41 -0.21
N ALA A 285 24.75 17.88 -0.74
CA ALA A 285 23.41 18.18 -0.26
C ALA A 285 23.14 17.51 1.10
N LEU A 286 23.71 16.32 1.36
CA LEU A 286 23.68 15.70 2.68
C LEU A 286 24.41 16.59 3.72
N LEU A 287 25.61 17.08 3.40
CA LEU A 287 26.35 18.00 4.27
C LEU A 287 25.57 19.28 4.55
N GLU A 288 24.91 19.85 3.53
CA GLU A 288 24.03 21.01 3.73
C GLU A 288 22.85 20.67 4.65
N LEU A 289 22.21 19.50 4.48
CA LEU A 289 21.11 19.06 5.35
C LEU A 289 21.57 18.90 6.81
N ILE A 290 22.78 18.38 7.02
CA ILE A 290 23.40 18.26 8.35
C ILE A 290 23.57 19.65 8.98
N GLU A 291 24.16 20.60 8.25
CA GLU A 291 24.35 21.97 8.76
C GLU A 291 23.02 22.64 9.11
N LEU A 292 22.04 22.54 8.21
CA LEU A 292 20.69 23.04 8.39
C LEU A 292 19.99 22.48 9.64
N SER A 293 20.22 21.19 9.91
CA SER A 293 19.66 20.48 11.05
C SER A 293 20.32 20.93 12.36
N VAL A 294 21.65 21.00 12.38
CA VAL A 294 22.42 21.37 13.57
C VAL A 294 22.25 22.84 13.91
N SER A 295 22.29 23.75 12.93
CA SER A 295 22.14 25.20 13.12
C SER A 295 20.73 25.62 13.55
N LYS A 296 19.76 24.69 13.49
CA LYS A 296 18.32 24.95 13.75
C LYS A 296 17.74 26.04 12.83
N GLU A 297 18.35 26.27 11.67
CA GLU A 297 17.82 27.15 10.62
C GLU A 297 16.45 26.68 10.13
N ILE A 298 16.24 25.36 10.11
CA ILE A 298 14.95 24.76 9.84
C ILE A 298 14.41 24.22 11.16
N LYS A 299 13.23 24.72 11.54
CA LYS A 299 12.50 24.20 12.69
C LYS A 299 11.60 23.06 12.22
N GLY A 300 11.92 21.87 12.72
CA GLY A 300 10.98 20.76 12.74
C GLY A 300 9.73 21.08 13.56
N ASP A 301 8.70 20.26 13.39
CA ASP A 301 7.60 20.14 14.36
C ASP A 301 7.78 18.86 15.19
N ASP A 302 6.79 18.50 16.00
CA ASP A 302 6.84 17.29 16.85
C ASP A 302 6.97 15.98 16.03
N PHE A 303 6.80 16.01 14.70
CA PHE A 303 6.75 14.84 13.82
C PHE A 303 7.88 14.80 12.79
N PHE A 304 8.51 15.93 12.50
CA PHE A 304 9.66 16.01 11.60
C PHE A 304 10.86 16.62 12.32
N ASP A 305 11.89 15.80 12.54
CA ASP A 305 13.21 16.28 12.94
C ASP A 305 14.21 16.08 11.79
N PRO A 306 14.76 17.17 11.21
CA PRO A 306 15.80 17.10 10.20
C PRO A 306 16.98 16.20 10.61
N ILE A 307 17.38 16.20 11.89
CA ILE A 307 18.53 15.39 12.33
C ILE A 307 18.23 13.90 12.27
N ARG A 308 16.99 13.49 12.58
CA ARG A 308 16.56 12.09 12.44
C ARG A 308 16.66 11.63 10.98
N THR A 309 16.23 12.47 10.05
CA THR A 309 16.33 12.20 8.61
C THR A 309 17.78 12.02 8.16
N VAL A 310 18.68 12.85 8.69
CA VAL A 310 20.12 12.74 8.45
C VAL A 310 20.64 11.37 8.85
N TYR A 311 20.32 10.88 10.06
CA TYR A 311 20.80 9.57 10.52
C TYR A 311 20.30 8.41 9.65
N GLU A 312 19.05 8.46 9.18
CA GLU A 312 18.51 7.44 8.25
C GLU A 312 19.28 7.42 6.91
N ILE A 313 19.58 8.59 6.35
CA ILE A 313 20.38 8.70 5.12
C ILE A 313 21.82 8.24 5.35
N LEU A 314 22.41 8.61 6.49
CA LEU A 314 23.78 8.22 6.84
C LEU A 314 23.92 6.71 6.99
N LYS A 315 22.93 6.03 7.58
CA LYS A 315 22.89 4.57 7.65
C LYS A 315 23.02 3.95 6.26
N SER A 316 22.15 4.34 5.32
CA SER A 316 22.20 3.87 3.93
C SER A 316 23.53 4.21 3.24
N PHE A 317 24.05 5.41 3.50
CA PHE A 317 25.34 5.84 2.99
C PHE A 317 26.47 4.93 3.49
N TYR A 318 26.53 4.62 4.79
CA TYR A 318 27.60 3.79 5.36
C TYR A 318 27.62 2.37 4.81
N GLU A 319 26.45 1.82 4.47
CA GLU A 319 26.32 0.48 3.89
C GLU A 319 26.80 0.41 2.42
N ASN A 320 26.70 1.52 1.68
CA ASN A 320 26.90 1.53 0.23
C ASN A 320 28.13 2.34 -0.24
N ALA A 321 28.66 3.23 0.59
CA ALA A 321 29.73 4.14 0.21
C ALA A 321 31.08 3.44 0.05
N ASN A 322 31.84 3.90 -0.94
CA ASN A 322 33.24 3.50 -1.12
C ASN A 322 34.21 4.46 -0.39
N GLN A 323 35.50 4.14 -0.42
CA GLN A 323 36.54 4.94 0.21
C GLN A 323 36.56 6.41 -0.23
N LYS A 324 36.32 6.70 -1.51
CA LYS A 324 36.32 8.06 -2.04
C LYS A 324 35.14 8.87 -1.48
N ASP A 325 33.97 8.24 -1.41
CA ASP A 325 32.76 8.86 -0.88
C ASP A 325 32.91 9.16 0.62
N PHE A 326 33.41 8.20 1.41
CA PHE A 326 33.71 8.42 2.83
C PHE A 326 34.72 9.55 3.05
N THR A 327 35.80 9.58 2.25
CA THR A 327 36.80 10.65 2.34
C THR A 327 36.14 12.01 2.12
N LYS A 328 35.30 12.11 1.08
CA LYS A 328 34.56 13.34 0.77
C LYS A 328 33.60 13.74 1.89
N LEU A 329 32.85 12.78 2.44
CA LEU A 329 31.94 13.03 3.56
C LEU A 329 32.71 13.54 4.79
N LEU A 330 33.75 12.83 5.23
CA LEU A 330 34.53 13.19 6.42
C LEU A 330 35.20 14.56 6.29
N THR A 331 35.83 14.85 5.15
CA THR A 331 36.39 16.18 4.90
C THR A 331 35.30 17.26 4.91
N GLY A 332 34.13 16.95 4.35
CA GLY A 332 32.96 17.82 4.39
C GLY A 332 32.49 18.11 5.81
N LEU A 333 32.36 17.07 6.64
CA LEU A 333 31.91 17.17 8.03
C LEU A 333 32.86 18.00 8.90
N GLU A 334 34.17 17.84 8.77
CA GLU A 334 35.15 18.67 9.49
C GLU A 334 35.04 20.15 9.09
N ASN A 335 34.85 20.42 7.80
CA ASN A 335 34.61 21.78 7.32
C ASN A 335 33.29 22.36 7.85
N SER A 336 32.22 21.54 7.87
CA SER A 336 30.92 21.92 8.44
C SER A 336 31.04 22.22 9.93
N LYS A 337 31.72 21.37 10.69
CA LYS A 337 32.01 21.60 12.12
C LYS A 337 32.75 22.91 12.34
N HIS A 338 33.79 23.22 11.53
CA HIS A 338 34.51 24.49 11.65
C HIS A 338 33.59 25.70 11.41
N ARG A 339 32.69 25.64 10.42
CA ARG A 339 31.70 26.69 10.15
C ARG A 339 30.70 26.85 11.30
N LEU A 340 30.13 25.73 11.77
CA LEU A 340 29.14 25.71 12.84
C LEU A 340 29.73 26.23 14.16
N ALA A 341 31.01 25.96 14.45
CA ALA A 341 31.70 26.46 15.63
C ALA A 341 31.84 27.99 15.68
N GLN A 342 31.66 28.70 14.55
CA GLN A 342 31.63 30.16 14.52
C GLN A 342 30.29 30.74 14.99
N ILE A 343 29.25 29.90 15.15
CA ILE A 343 27.92 30.33 15.60
C ILE A 343 27.88 30.28 17.13
N SER A 344 27.80 31.45 17.76
CA SER A 344 27.81 31.59 19.21
C SER A 344 26.64 30.83 19.87
N GLY A 345 26.94 30.03 20.89
CA GLY A 345 25.95 29.28 21.68
C GLY A 345 25.34 28.08 20.96
N LEU A 346 25.86 27.69 19.78
CA LEU A 346 25.41 26.51 19.07
C LEU A 346 25.92 25.23 19.74
N ASP A 347 25.02 24.29 19.97
CA ASP A 347 25.37 22.95 20.43
C ASP A 347 25.94 22.13 19.28
N LEU A 348 27.20 21.69 19.42
CA LEU A 348 27.91 20.90 18.42
C LEU A 348 27.81 19.39 18.66
N PHE A 349 27.05 18.94 19.66
CA PHE A 349 26.90 17.52 20.01
C PHE A 349 26.62 16.64 18.77
N TYR A 350 25.58 16.97 18.00
CA TYR A 350 25.17 16.17 16.85
C TYR A 350 26.21 16.10 15.72
N ILE A 351 26.91 17.21 15.41
CA ILE A 351 27.95 17.17 14.38
C ILE A 351 29.17 16.35 14.84
N HIS A 352 29.49 16.39 16.14
CA HIS A 352 30.54 15.56 16.72
C HIS A 352 30.18 14.07 16.68
N ASP A 353 28.94 13.75 17.03
CA ASP A 353 28.42 12.38 17.00
C ASP A 353 28.45 11.80 15.58
N ILE A 354 27.92 12.52 14.59
CA ILE A 354 27.95 12.12 13.17
C ILE A 354 29.39 11.91 12.67
N ILE A 355 30.35 12.77 13.05
CA ILE A 355 31.76 12.59 12.67
C ILE A 355 32.33 11.29 13.25
N ASN A 356 32.05 10.99 14.51
CA ASN A 356 32.53 9.78 15.15
C ASN A 356 31.93 8.53 14.48
N GLU A 357 30.62 8.51 14.24
CA GLU A 357 29.97 7.40 13.53
C GLU A 357 30.54 7.20 12.12
N ALA A 358 30.73 8.29 11.36
CA ALA A 358 31.28 8.22 10.01
C ALA A 358 32.73 7.70 9.99
N ARG A 359 33.54 8.04 11.01
CA ARG A 359 34.91 7.51 11.16
C ARG A 359 34.89 6.03 11.50
N ASP A 360 34.04 5.61 12.43
CA ASP A 360 33.90 4.21 12.81
C ASP A 360 33.44 3.36 11.61
N ALA A 361 32.45 3.83 10.85
CA ALA A 361 32.00 3.20 9.62
C ALA A 361 33.10 3.12 8.57
N TYR A 362 33.88 4.20 8.38
CA TYR A 362 35.01 4.22 7.47
C TYR A 362 36.10 3.20 7.86
N PHE A 363 36.43 3.09 9.15
CA PHE A 363 37.39 2.12 9.64
C PHE A 363 36.88 0.69 9.44
N LYS A 364 35.61 0.42 9.76
CA LYS A 364 34.96 -0.88 9.52
C LYS A 364 34.99 -1.28 8.05
N MET A 365 34.70 -0.34 7.15
CA MET A 365 34.78 -0.56 5.69
C MET A 365 36.21 -0.88 5.24
N ARG A 366 37.24 -0.23 5.82
CA ARG A 366 38.65 -0.47 5.47
C ARG A 366 39.23 -1.73 6.10
N SER A 367 38.76 -2.11 7.28
CA SER A 367 39.16 -3.35 7.92
C SER A 367 38.52 -4.50 7.14
N ARG A 368 39.28 -5.16 6.26
CA ARG A 368 38.92 -6.52 5.85
C ARG A 368 38.87 -7.35 7.14
N PRO A 369 37.76 -8.03 7.48
CA PRO A 369 37.81 -9.04 8.51
C PRO A 369 38.83 -10.08 8.06
N MET A 370 40.00 -10.09 8.70
CA MET A 370 41.01 -11.11 8.45
C MET A 370 40.49 -12.41 9.05
N ALA A 371 40.56 -13.50 8.30
CA ALA A 371 40.28 -14.81 8.88
C ALA A 371 41.26 -15.07 10.02
N PHE A 372 40.85 -15.81 11.05
CA PHE A 372 41.72 -16.10 12.19
C PHE A 372 43.06 -16.74 11.77
N ALA A 373 43.04 -17.51 10.68
CA ALA A 373 44.23 -18.07 10.04
C ALA A 373 45.19 -16.99 9.49
N GLU A 374 44.68 -15.95 8.82
CA GLU A 374 45.49 -14.83 8.32
C GLU A 374 46.07 -13.98 9.46
N ILE A 375 45.31 -13.83 10.56
CA ILE A 375 45.79 -13.16 11.78
C ILE A 375 46.94 -13.96 12.40
N ALA A 376 46.76 -15.29 12.53
CA ALA A 376 47.78 -16.18 13.07
C ALA A 376 49.06 -16.18 12.20
N GLU A 377 48.92 -16.24 10.87
CA GLU A 377 50.05 -16.16 9.93
C GLU A 377 50.83 -14.86 10.07
N ARG A 378 50.14 -13.72 10.19
CA ARG A 378 50.81 -12.42 10.36
C ARG A 378 51.53 -12.31 11.70
N ILE A 379 50.94 -12.84 12.77
CA ILE A 379 51.58 -12.87 14.10
C ILE A 379 52.82 -13.76 14.06
N ASP A 380 52.76 -14.94 13.43
CA ASP A 380 53.91 -15.82 13.32
C ASP A 380 55.01 -15.22 12.42
N ALA A 381 54.64 -14.62 11.29
CA ALA A 381 55.60 -13.94 10.41
C ALA A 381 56.32 -12.77 11.08
N SER A 382 55.68 -12.10 12.04
CA SER A 382 56.27 -10.98 12.79
C SER A 382 57.11 -11.43 14.00
N LYS A 383 57.02 -12.69 14.45
CA LYS A 383 57.95 -13.25 15.45
C LYS A 383 59.38 -13.43 14.92
N TYR A 384 59.55 -13.54 13.61
CA TYR A 384 60.86 -13.75 12.96
C TYR A 384 61.50 -12.46 12.43
N LEU A 385 60.94 -11.30 12.80
CA LEU A 385 61.44 -9.96 12.44
C LEU A 385 62.12 -9.22 13.61
N ILE A 386 62.49 -9.95 14.69
CA ILE A 386 63.30 -9.44 15.82
C ILE A 386 64.72 -9.93 15.70
#